data_AF-A0A923J753-F1
#
_entry.id   AF-A0A923J753-F1
#
_cell.length_a   1.000
_cell.length_b   1.000
_cell.length_c   1.000
_cell.angle_alpha   90.00
_cell.angle_beta   90.00
_cell.angle_gamma   90.00
#
_symmetry.space_group_name_H-M   'P 1'
#
loop_
_entity.id
_entity.type
_entity.pdbx_description
1 polymer ?
#
loop_
_entity_poly.entity_id
_entity_poly.type
_entity_poly.pdbx_seq_one_letter_code
_entity_poly.pdbx_strand_id
1 'polypeptide(L)'
;MTLMFCLAGSVSADDINKQIAKSSIIDKVMRKGTLRIGLSSFVPWAMQDKKGEWVGFEIDVAKQLAKDMGVKIEFVPTKWEGLIPSLLTGKFDLIVAGMTGTPQRALKINFTTPYDYAGMNVVVHKNFAAGVTDYMDLDKKGNTIIARLGTTG
;
A
#
# COMPACT_ATOMS: atom_id res chain seq x y z
N MET A 1 -33.61 -1.09 -46.93
CA MET A 1 -33.64 -0.88 -45.47
C MET A 1 -33.33 -2.21 -44.81
N THR A 2 -32.06 -2.54 -44.59
CA THR A 2 -31.64 -3.82 -44.02
C THR A 2 -31.84 -3.78 -42.51
N LEU A 3 -32.79 -4.58 -42.01
CA LEU A 3 -33.09 -4.68 -40.59
C LEU A 3 -31.97 -5.50 -39.92
N MET A 4 -31.10 -4.82 -39.17
CA MET A 4 -30.05 -5.47 -38.39
C MET A 4 -30.66 -6.04 -37.10
N PHE A 5 -30.82 -7.37 -37.06
CA PHE A 5 -31.20 -8.10 -35.86
C PHE A 5 -30.01 -8.16 -34.90
N CYS A 6 -30.03 -7.35 -33.83
CA CYS A 6 -29.11 -7.51 -32.70
C CYS A 6 -29.59 -8.70 -31.85
N LEU A 7 -28.96 -9.86 -32.02
CA LEU A 7 -29.06 -10.95 -31.06
C LEU A 7 -28.31 -10.55 -29.78
N ALA A 8 -29.06 -10.11 -28.76
CA ALA A 8 -28.53 -10.00 -27.42
C ALA A 8 -28.28 -11.41 -26.87
N GLY A 9 -27.04 -11.89 -26.99
CA GLY A 9 -26.63 -13.13 -26.33
C GLY A 9 -26.77 -12.97 -24.82
N SER A 10 -27.61 -13.80 -24.20
CA SER A 10 -27.75 -13.86 -22.75
C SER A 10 -26.44 -14.39 -22.15
N VAL A 11 -25.65 -13.50 -21.57
CA VAL A 11 -24.52 -13.90 -20.72
C VAL A 11 -25.08 -14.56 -19.46
N SER A 12 -24.63 -15.78 -19.14
CA SER A 12 -25.09 -16.51 -17.96
C SER A 12 -24.39 -16.00 -16.69
N ALA A 13 -25.02 -16.18 -15.53
CA ALA A 13 -24.39 -15.87 -14.24
C ALA A 13 -23.09 -16.68 -14.02
N ASP A 14 -23.00 -17.88 -14.59
CA ASP A 14 -21.79 -18.70 -14.57
C ASP A 14 -20.65 -18.12 -15.41
N ASP A 15 -20.97 -17.49 -16.54
CA ASP A 15 -19.98 -16.80 -17.37
C ASP A 15 -19.46 -15.54 -16.67
N ILE A 16 -20.33 -14.80 -15.99
CA ILE A 16 -19.95 -13.65 -15.15
C ILE A 16 -19.05 -14.11 -14.00
N ASN A 17 -19.42 -15.16 -13.28
CA ASN A 17 -18.64 -15.70 -12.17
C ASN A 17 -17.27 -16.23 -12.63
N LYS A 18 -17.20 -16.92 -13.78
CA LYS A 18 -15.93 -17.36 -14.39
C LYS A 18 -15.08 -16.19 -14.88
N GLN A 19 -15.69 -15.11 -15.34
CA GLN A 19 -14.98 -13.90 -15.80
C GLN A 19 -14.45 -13.08 -14.62
N ILE A 20 -15.18 -13.02 -13.50
CA ILE A 20 -14.74 -12.42 -12.23
C ILE A 20 -13.61 -13.25 -11.60
N ALA A 21 -13.72 -14.58 -11.60
CA ALA A 21 -12.64 -15.46 -11.14
C ALA A 21 -11.39 -15.36 -12.03
N LYS A 22 -11.53 -15.18 -13.35
CA LYS A 22 -10.38 -14.89 -14.23
C LYS A 22 -9.76 -13.51 -13.98
N SER A 23 -10.50 -12.53 -13.48
CA SER A 23 -10.02 -11.16 -13.28
C SER A 23 -9.44 -10.90 -11.90
N SER A 24 -9.84 -11.69 -10.90
CA SER A 24 -9.42 -11.54 -9.51
C SER A 24 -7.90 -11.60 -9.33
N ILE A 25 -7.36 -10.65 -8.58
CA ILE A 25 -5.93 -10.61 -8.25
C ILE A 25 -5.55 -11.83 -7.42
N ILE A 26 -6.44 -12.32 -6.55
CA ILE A 26 -6.13 -13.49 -5.71
C ILE A 26 -5.93 -14.73 -6.56
N ASP A 27 -6.80 -15.00 -7.53
CA ASP A 27 -6.68 -16.15 -8.43
C ASP A 27 -5.42 -16.06 -9.29
N LYS A 28 -5.06 -14.85 -9.74
CA LYS A 28 -3.78 -14.61 -10.43
C LYS A 28 -2.58 -14.94 -9.53
N VAL A 29 -2.61 -14.53 -8.26
CA VAL A 29 -1.57 -14.80 -7.27
C VAL A 29 -1.47 -16.30 -6.96
N MET A 30 -2.59 -16.96 -6.71
CA MET A 30 -2.63 -18.39 -6.44
C MET A 30 -2.11 -19.20 -7.64
N ARG A 31 -2.51 -18.84 -8.87
CA ARG A 31 -2.06 -19.52 -10.09
C ARG A 31 -0.56 -19.34 -10.36
N LYS A 32 -0.01 -18.14 -10.13
CA LYS A 32 1.43 -17.89 -10.32
C LYS A 32 2.29 -18.40 -9.16
N GLY A 33 1.69 -18.67 -8.00
CA GLY A 33 2.37 -19.17 -6.82
C GLY A 33 3.30 -18.16 -6.13
N THR A 34 3.17 -16.86 -6.44
CA THR A 34 4.02 -15.79 -5.88
C THR A 34 3.21 -14.52 -5.60
N LEU A 35 3.21 -14.03 -4.37
CA LEU A 35 2.67 -12.73 -3.98
C LEU A 35 3.78 -11.67 -4.02
N ARG A 36 3.64 -10.67 -4.89
CA ARG A 36 4.58 -9.54 -5.01
C ARG A 36 4.11 -8.40 -4.11
N ILE A 37 4.98 -7.94 -3.23
CA ILE A 37 4.66 -6.92 -2.23
C ILE A 37 5.50 -5.68 -2.45
N GLY A 38 4.83 -4.57 -2.74
CA GLY A 38 5.44 -3.26 -2.77
C GLY A 38 5.66 -2.75 -1.35
N LEU A 39 6.89 -2.36 -1.04
CA LEU A 39 7.25 -1.80 0.26
C LEU A 39 8.21 -0.62 0.09
N SER A 40 8.30 0.21 1.12
CA SER A 40 9.30 1.26 1.22
C SER A 40 10.04 1.15 2.55
N SER A 41 11.32 1.54 2.56
CA SER A 41 12.08 1.54 3.81
C SER A 41 11.43 2.49 4.83
N PHE A 42 11.15 1.95 6.00
CA PHE A 42 10.58 2.66 7.14
C PHE A 42 10.96 1.93 8.44
N VAL A 43 11.96 2.45 9.14
CA VAL A 43 12.45 1.81 10.38
C VAL A 43 11.47 2.09 11.54
N PRO A 44 11.13 1.09 12.39
CA PRO A 44 11.56 -0.32 12.37
C PRO A 44 10.58 -1.28 11.65
N TRP A 45 9.62 -0.75 10.90
CA TRP A 45 8.52 -1.46 10.25
C TRP A 45 8.97 -2.36 9.09
N ALA A 46 9.76 -1.80 8.17
CA ALA A 46 10.38 -2.50 7.06
C ALA A 46 11.78 -1.93 6.83
N MET A 47 12.80 -2.72 7.12
CA MET A 47 14.21 -2.33 7.04
C MET A 47 15.07 -3.49 6.54
N GLN A 48 16.29 -3.20 6.12
CA GLN A 48 17.27 -4.24 5.78
C GLN A 48 18.20 -4.48 6.97
N ASP A 49 18.47 -5.75 7.27
CA ASP A 49 19.47 -6.14 8.25
C ASP A 49 20.90 -5.96 7.68
N LYS A 50 21.92 -6.33 8.46
CA LYS A 50 23.33 -6.25 8.04
C LYS A 50 23.67 -7.15 6.84
N LYS A 51 22.83 -8.13 6.52
CA LYS A 51 22.97 -9.04 5.39
C LYS A 51 22.21 -8.56 4.16
N GLY A 52 21.44 -7.47 4.28
CA GLY A 52 20.60 -6.92 3.21
C GLY A 52 19.20 -7.54 3.15
N GLU A 53 18.85 -8.43 4.09
CA GLU A 53 17.56 -9.09 4.13
C GLU A 53 16.50 -8.18 4.72
N TRP A 54 15.30 -8.19 4.14
CA TRP A 54 14.17 -7.45 4.70
C TRP A 54 13.72 -8.08 6.02
N VAL A 55 13.60 -7.22 7.04
CA VAL A 55 13.15 -7.52 8.40
C VAL A 55 12.27 -6.39 8.93
N GLY A 56 11.51 -6.67 9.99
CA GLY A 56 10.62 -5.71 10.65
C GLY A 56 9.18 -6.24 10.70
N PHE A 57 8.34 -5.53 11.46
CA PHE A 57 6.96 -5.94 11.71
C PHE A 57 6.16 -6.19 10.42
N GLU A 58 6.26 -5.28 9.44
CA GLU A 58 5.52 -5.39 8.18
C GLU A 58 6.02 -6.52 7.30
N ILE A 59 7.30 -6.82 7.40
CA ILE A 59 7.91 -7.95 6.70
C ILE A 59 7.37 -9.27 7.27
N ASP A 60 7.18 -9.34 8.58
CA ASP A 60 6.61 -10.52 9.24
C ASP A 60 5.12 -10.69 8.91
N VAL A 61 4.34 -9.60 8.90
CA VAL A 61 2.94 -9.60 8.44
C VAL A 61 2.85 -10.11 6.99
N ALA A 62 3.70 -9.59 6.10
CA ALA A 62 3.74 -9.97 4.70
C ALA A 62 4.09 -11.46 4.51
N LYS A 63 5.11 -11.94 5.23
CA LYS A 63 5.52 -13.36 5.21
C LYS A 63 4.41 -14.27 5.75
N GLN A 64 3.75 -13.88 6.83
CA GLN A 64 2.64 -14.64 7.40
C GLN A 64 1.46 -14.73 6.42
N LEU A 65 1.09 -13.63 5.78
CA LEU A 65 0.07 -13.62 4.73
C LEU A 65 0.41 -14.57 3.58
N ALA A 66 1.64 -14.51 3.04
CA ALA A 66 2.06 -15.38 1.95
C ALA A 66 2.05 -16.86 2.35
N LYS A 67 2.45 -17.17 3.60
CA LYS A 67 2.38 -18.51 4.18
C LYS A 67 0.95 -19.03 4.26
N ASP A 68 0.01 -18.21 4.74
CA ASP A 68 -1.40 -18.58 4.86
C ASP A 68 -2.06 -18.78 3.49
N MET A 69 -1.60 -18.05 2.47
CA MET A 69 -2.00 -18.24 1.08
C MET A 69 -1.30 -19.42 0.38
N GLY A 70 -0.27 -20.02 0.98
CA GLY A 70 0.50 -21.10 0.36
C GLY A 70 1.32 -20.66 -0.88
N VAL A 71 1.73 -19.40 -0.95
CA VAL A 71 2.49 -18.83 -2.08
C VAL A 71 3.86 -18.32 -1.65
N LYS A 72 4.79 -18.21 -2.60
CA LYS A 72 6.08 -17.55 -2.38
C LYS A 72 5.88 -16.05 -2.22
N ILE A 73 6.78 -15.41 -1.51
CA ILE A 73 6.80 -13.95 -1.35
C ILE A 73 7.92 -13.33 -2.18
N GLU A 74 7.62 -12.23 -2.84
CA GLU A 74 8.61 -11.41 -3.54
C GLU A 74 8.46 -9.95 -3.08
N PHE A 75 9.51 -9.41 -2.49
CA PHE A 75 9.55 -8.01 -2.09
C PHE A 75 10.01 -7.13 -3.25
N VAL A 76 9.27 -6.06 -3.51
CA VAL A 76 9.53 -5.10 -4.59
C VAL A 76 9.78 -3.71 -3.98
N PRO A 77 11.01 -3.39 -3.58
CA PRO A 77 11.36 -2.10 -3.00
C PRO A 77 10.98 -0.96 -3.93
N THR A 78 10.24 0.01 -3.41
CA THR A 78 9.71 1.15 -4.17
C THR A 78 9.76 2.41 -3.31
N LYS A 79 10.06 3.55 -3.93
CA LYS A 79 10.00 4.85 -3.23
C LYS A 79 8.57 5.12 -2.79
N TRP A 80 8.41 5.79 -1.65
CA TRP A 80 7.12 6.01 -1.01
C TRP A 80 6.08 6.61 -1.96
N GLU A 81 6.44 7.71 -2.61
CA GLU A 81 5.62 8.45 -3.56
C GLU A 81 5.22 7.62 -4.78
N GLY A 82 5.99 6.57 -5.09
CA GLY A 82 5.76 5.66 -6.21
C GLY A 82 4.90 4.44 -5.89
N LEU A 83 4.51 4.20 -4.62
CA LEU A 83 3.80 2.99 -4.22
C LEU A 83 2.44 2.85 -4.90
N ILE A 84 1.56 3.85 -4.77
CA ILE A 84 0.21 3.81 -5.37
C ILE A 84 0.28 3.74 -6.91
N PRO A 85 1.07 4.59 -7.60
CA PRO A 85 1.23 4.47 -9.05
C PRO A 85 1.76 3.09 -9.49
N SER A 86 2.69 2.51 -8.75
CA SER A 86 3.24 1.18 -9.04
C SER A 86 2.23 0.06 -8.82
N LEU A 87 1.35 0.19 -7.83
CA LEU A 87 0.24 -0.75 -7.63
C LEU A 87 -0.73 -0.69 -8.81
N LEU A 88 -1.13 0.52 -9.23
CA LEU A 88 -2.07 0.74 -10.33
C LEU A 88 -1.57 0.22 -11.68
N THR A 89 -0.24 0.21 -11.87
CA THR A 89 0.41 -0.34 -13.06
C THR A 89 0.70 -1.84 -12.97
N GLY A 90 0.36 -2.49 -11.85
CA GLY A 90 0.50 -3.93 -11.66
C GLY A 90 1.94 -4.41 -11.39
N LYS A 91 2.84 -3.51 -10.97
CA LYS A 91 4.23 -3.84 -10.63
C LYS A 91 4.30 -4.86 -9.48
N PHE A 92 3.37 -4.76 -8.53
CA PHE A 92 3.17 -5.68 -7.43
C PHE A 92 1.67 -5.81 -7.13
N ASP A 93 1.30 -6.76 -6.27
CA ASP A 93 -0.11 -7.13 -6.06
C ASP A 93 -0.69 -6.51 -4.77
N LEU A 94 0.17 -6.16 -3.82
CA LEU A 94 -0.19 -5.60 -2.52
C LEU A 94 0.85 -4.57 -2.07
N ILE A 95 0.42 -3.54 -1.34
CA ILE A 95 1.32 -2.63 -0.61
C ILE A 95 1.33 -3.04 0.86
N VAL A 96 2.52 -3.23 1.43
CA VAL A 96 2.73 -3.34 2.88
C VAL A 96 3.85 -2.36 3.24
N ALA A 97 3.45 -1.17 3.69
CA ALA A 97 4.35 -0.05 3.94
C ALA A 97 3.75 1.01 4.91
N GLY A 98 2.98 0.64 5.94
CA GLY A 98 2.46 1.58 6.94
C GLY A 98 1.56 2.66 6.34
N MET A 99 0.89 2.34 5.23
CA MET A 99 0.11 3.31 4.48
C MET A 99 -1.22 3.59 5.18
N THR A 100 -1.35 4.77 5.78
CA THR A 100 -2.62 5.24 6.32
C THR A 100 -3.70 5.27 5.24
N GLY A 101 -4.82 4.61 5.50
CA GLY A 101 -6.03 4.72 4.68
C GLY A 101 -6.60 6.12 4.77
N THR A 102 -6.61 6.85 3.66
CA THR A 102 -7.26 8.16 3.55
C THR A 102 -8.34 8.14 2.48
N PRO A 103 -9.39 8.98 2.56
CA PRO A 103 -10.41 9.05 1.52
C PRO A 103 -9.81 9.29 0.13
N GLN A 104 -8.81 10.15 0.02
CA GLN A 104 -8.14 10.48 -1.25
C GLN A 104 -7.44 9.25 -1.85
N ARG A 105 -6.80 8.41 -1.03
CA ARG A 105 -6.20 7.15 -1.49
C ARG A 105 -7.26 6.10 -1.81
N ALA A 106 -8.34 6.04 -1.03
CA ALA A 106 -9.45 5.10 -1.21
C ALA A 106 -10.21 5.33 -2.53
N LEU A 107 -10.16 6.54 -3.10
CA LEU A 107 -10.66 6.81 -4.46
C LEU A 107 -9.85 6.10 -5.56
N LYS A 108 -8.66 5.59 -5.25
CA LYS A 108 -7.74 4.96 -6.22
C LYS A 108 -7.46 3.49 -5.93
N ILE A 109 -7.39 3.11 -4.65
CA ILE A 109 -7.01 1.76 -4.22
C ILE A 109 -7.88 1.31 -3.05
N ASN A 110 -8.03 -0.01 -2.91
CA ASN A 110 -8.70 -0.60 -1.76
C ASN A 110 -7.72 -0.80 -0.61
N PHE A 111 -8.24 -0.75 0.62
CA PHE A 111 -7.49 -1.02 1.85
C PHE A 111 -8.02 -2.28 2.52
N THR A 112 -7.14 -2.98 3.23
CA THR A 112 -7.55 -4.05 4.16
C THR A 112 -8.19 -3.46 5.39
N THR A 113 -8.71 -4.32 6.27
CA THR A 113 -8.86 -3.93 7.68
C THR A 113 -7.49 -3.49 8.21
N PRO A 114 -7.40 -2.37 8.95
CA PRO A 114 -6.15 -1.92 9.54
C PRO A 114 -5.57 -2.99 10.47
N TYR A 115 -4.25 -3.20 10.39
CA TYR A 115 -3.51 -4.07 11.30
C TYR A 115 -2.73 -3.30 12.38
N ASP A 116 -2.70 -1.96 12.28
CA ASP A 116 -2.08 -1.06 13.25
C ASP A 116 -2.74 0.33 13.20
N TYR A 117 -2.61 1.09 14.29
CA TYR A 117 -3.05 2.49 14.40
C TYR A 117 -1.90 3.38 14.84
N ALA A 118 -1.59 4.40 14.04
CA ALA A 118 -0.53 5.36 14.31
C ALA A 118 -1.04 6.81 14.29
N GLY A 119 -0.40 7.66 15.09
CA GLY A 119 -0.61 9.11 15.12
C GLY A 119 0.56 9.88 14.51
N MET A 120 0.29 11.11 14.05
CA MET A 120 1.32 12.05 13.61
C MET A 120 1.86 12.85 14.80
N ASN A 121 3.17 12.98 14.91
CA ASN A 121 3.83 13.80 15.92
C ASN A 121 4.88 14.69 15.26
N VAL A 122 5.14 15.86 15.85
CA VAL A 122 6.22 16.73 15.41
C VAL A 122 7.44 16.50 16.30
N VAL A 123 8.60 16.37 15.68
CA VAL A 123 9.87 16.23 16.38
C VAL A 123 10.70 17.48 16.14
N VAL A 124 11.17 18.10 17.23
CA VAL A 124 12.03 19.28 17.20
C VAL A 124 13.32 19.01 17.97
N HIS A 125 14.37 19.76 17.64
CA HIS A 125 15.61 19.69 18.40
C HIS A 125 15.40 20.14 19.85
N LYS A 126 16.07 19.50 20.84
CA LYS A 126 15.82 19.81 22.26
C LYS A 126 15.97 21.29 22.60
N ASN A 127 16.93 21.97 21.98
CA ASN A 127 17.19 23.38 22.22
C ASN A 127 16.07 24.29 21.67
N PHE A 128 15.29 23.79 20.71
CA PHE A 128 14.12 24.47 20.17
C PHE A 128 12.86 24.15 21.00
N ALA A 129 12.82 22.98 21.65
CA ALA A 129 11.65 22.49 22.39
C ALA A 129 11.26 23.34 23.60
N ALA A 130 12.18 24.08 24.22
CA ALA A 130 11.92 24.84 25.46
C ALA A 130 10.82 25.90 25.33
N GLY A 131 10.52 26.36 24.11
CA GLY A 131 9.44 27.33 23.82
C GLY A 131 8.28 26.74 23.01
N VAL A 132 8.20 25.42 22.88
CA VAL A 132 7.16 24.73 22.09
C VAL A 132 6.27 23.96 23.03
N THR A 133 5.02 24.43 23.18
CA THR A 133 4.01 23.76 24.01
C THR A 133 2.88 23.17 23.17
N ASP A 134 2.66 23.73 21.98
CA ASP A 134 1.67 23.28 21.01
C ASP A 134 2.22 23.37 19.58
N TYR A 135 1.61 22.67 18.63
CA TYR A 135 2.03 22.72 17.23
C TYR A 135 1.89 24.14 16.62
N MET A 136 0.99 24.98 17.14
CA MET A 136 0.87 26.37 16.72
C MET A 136 2.11 27.21 17.05
N ASP A 137 2.94 26.78 18.02
CA ASP A 137 4.22 27.44 18.27
C ASP A 137 5.23 27.26 17.13
N LEU A 138 4.97 26.27 16.26
CA LEU A 138 5.80 25.94 15.12
C LEU A 138 5.35 26.64 13.83
N ASP A 139 4.07 27.00 13.70
CA ASP A 139 3.51 27.70 12.55
C ASP A 139 3.80 29.22 12.61
N LYS A 140 5.08 29.56 12.64
CA LYS A 140 5.57 30.95 12.73
C LYS A 140 6.49 31.26 11.56
N LYS A 141 6.37 32.49 11.05
CA LYS A 141 7.26 33.00 10.00
C LYS A 141 8.72 32.86 10.43
N GLY A 142 9.53 32.22 9.58
CA GLY A 142 10.95 31.96 9.85
C GLY A 142 11.24 30.51 10.29
N ASN A 143 10.24 29.78 10.78
CA ASN A 143 10.39 28.35 11.02
C ASN A 143 10.39 27.57 9.69
N THR A 144 11.17 26.51 9.63
CA THR A 144 11.19 25.57 8.49
C THR A 144 10.59 24.25 8.94
N ILE A 145 9.49 23.84 8.31
CA ILE A 145 8.84 22.55 8.54
C ILE A 145 9.25 21.62 7.41
N ILE A 146 9.73 20.43 7.76
CA ILE A 146 10.10 19.38 6.80
C ILE A 146 9.17 18.17 6.97
N ALA A 147 8.71 17.64 5.84
CA ALA A 147 7.88 16.45 5.79
C ALA A 147 8.38 15.53 4.67
N ARG A 148 8.10 14.23 4.79
CA ARG A 148 8.42 13.26 3.74
C ARG A 148 7.38 13.39 2.63
N LEU A 149 7.83 13.53 1.38
CA LEU A 149 6.89 13.68 0.26
C LEU A 149 5.91 12.49 0.18
N GLY A 150 4.62 12.79 0.05
CA GLY A 150 3.55 11.80 -0.10
C GLY A 150 3.05 11.18 1.20
N THR A 151 3.55 11.61 2.37
CA THR A 151 2.95 11.25 3.66
C THR A 151 1.65 12.01 3.92
N THR A 152 0.96 11.69 5.02
CA THR A 152 -0.29 12.35 5.42
C THR A 152 -0.08 13.64 6.24
N GLY A 153 1.16 13.90 6.66
CA GLY A 153 1.62 15.16 7.25
C GLY A 153 2.68 15.80 6.39
#